data_AF-A0A941PII0-F1
#
_entry.id   AF-A0A941PII0-F1
#
_cell.length_a   1.000
_cell.length_b   1.000
_cell.length_c   1.000
_cell.angle_alpha   90.00
_cell.angle_beta   90.00
_cell.angle_gamma   90.00
#
_symmetry.space_group_name_H-M   'P 1'
#
loop_
_entity.id
_entity.type
_entity.pdbx_description
1 polymer ?
#
loop_
_entity_poly.entity_id
_entity_poly.type
_entity_poly.pdbx_seq_one_letter_code
_entity_poly.pdbx_strand_id
1 'polypeptide(L)' 'MSEKRIIIKSLDELLSGKTDWSKVKKMTEEEIGLAAKSDPDAQLLTLKQLRQFKRIHPPGRSDNDVSSQVKKSR' A
#
# COMPACT_ATOMS: atom_id res chain seq x y z
N MET A 1 32.67 32.35 -3.73
CA MET A 1 32.77 30.89 -3.56
C MET A 1 31.71 30.49 -2.53
N SER A 2 30.64 29.82 -2.93
CA SER A 2 29.56 29.46 -2.00
C SER A 2 29.89 28.14 -1.30
N GLU A 3 29.95 28.15 0.02
CA GLU A 3 30.23 26.97 0.84
C GLU A 3 29.07 25.98 0.79
N LYS A 4 29.36 24.70 0.56
CA LYS A 4 28.38 23.61 0.66
C LYS A 4 28.48 22.99 2.06
N ARG A 5 27.39 23.06 2.83
CA ARG A 5 27.27 22.38 4.14
C ARG A 5 26.63 21.01 3.94
N ILE A 6 27.31 19.94 4.36
CA ILE A 6 26.77 18.58 4.36
C ILE A 6 26.02 18.37 5.67
N ILE A 7 24.73 18.01 5.59
CA ILE A 7 23.89 17.68 6.76
C ILE A 7 23.75 16.16 6.81
N ILE A 8 24.22 15.55 7.90
CA ILE A 8 24.07 14.11 8.16
C ILE A 8 22.84 13.94 9.05
N LYS A 9 21.85 13.18 8.58
CA LYS A 9 20.63 12.83 9.33
C LYS A 9 20.63 11.34 9.65
N SER A 10 19.96 10.96 10.75
CA SER A 10 19.79 9.55 11.09
C SER A 10 18.74 8.89 10.20
N LEU A 11 18.83 7.56 10.05
CA LEU A 11 17.86 6.79 9.28
C LEU A 11 16.45 6.93 9.85
N ASP A 12 16.29 6.92 11.17
CA ASP A 12 14.99 7.09 11.83
C ASP A 12 14.37 8.47 11.55
N GLU A 13 15.19 9.53 11.49
CA GLU A 13 14.73 10.87 11.17
C GLU A 13 14.26 10.98 9.71
N LEU A 14 14.88 10.21 8.80
CA LEU A 14 14.45 10.09 7.40
C LEU A 14 13.23 9.19 7.23
N LEU A 15 13.10 8.15 8.06
CA LEU A 15 12.00 7.18 8.00
C LEU A 15 10.74 7.65 8.73
N SER A 16 10.84 8.65 9.60
CA SER A 16 9.69 9.35 10.17
C SER A 16 8.94 10.11 9.06
N GLY A 17 8.05 9.40 8.37
CA GLY A 17 7.18 10.00 7.36
C GLY A 17 6.35 11.13 7.97
N LYS A 18 6.01 12.14 7.15
CA LYS A 18 5.17 13.28 7.58
C LYS A 18 3.74 12.88 7.97
N THR A 19 3.38 11.63 7.74
CA THR A 19 2.04 11.10 7.97
C THR A 19 1.82 10.84 9.45
N ASP A 20 0.80 11.48 10.03
CA ASP A 20 0.34 11.18 11.39
C ASP A 20 -0.45 9.87 11.40
N TRP A 21 0.27 8.78 11.66
CA TRP A 21 -0.31 7.44 11.76
C TRP A 21 -1.28 7.27 12.94
N SER A 22 -1.15 8.07 13.99
CA SER A 22 -2.06 8.03 15.14
C SER A 22 -3.44 8.56 14.76
N LYS A 23 -3.47 9.60 13.92
CA LYS A 23 -4.72 10.11 13.34
C LYS A 23 -5.35 9.09 12.39
N VAL A 24 -4.56 8.52 11.48
CA VAL A 24 -5.05 7.54 10.49
C VAL A 24 -5.71 6.34 11.18
N LYS A 25 -5.10 5.80 12.23
CA LYS A 25 -5.65 4.66 13.00
C LYS A 25 -6.97 4.94 13.71
N LYS A 26 -7.32 6.21 13.93
CA LYS A 26 -8.55 6.61 14.61
C LYS A 26 -9.70 6.92 13.65
N MET A 27 -9.44 7.03 12.35
CA MET A 27 -10.49 7.34 11.38
C MET A 27 -11.51 6.21 11.30
N THR A 28 -12.78 6.60 11.20
CA THR A 28 -13.90 5.69 10.98
C THR A 28 -14.04 5.33 9.51
N GLU A 29 -14.75 4.23 9.22
CA GLU A 29 -14.98 3.81 7.82
C GLU A 29 -15.81 4.82 7.01
N GLU A 30 -16.70 5.56 7.69
CA GLU A 30 -17.47 6.63 7.05
C GLU A 30 -16.56 7.78 6.62
N GLU A 31 -15.66 8.23 7.50
CA GLU A 31 -14.69 9.28 7.19
C GLU A 31 -13.73 8.86 6.09
N ILE A 32 -13.22 7.61 6.15
CA ILE A 32 -12.38 7.03 5.10
C ILE A 32 -13.13 7.01 3.76
N GLY A 33 -14.40 6.58 3.78
CA GLY A 33 -15.21 6.52 2.58
C GLY A 33 -15.53 7.88 1.97
N LEU A 34 -15.73 8.91 2.81
CA LEU A 34 -15.91 10.29 2.34
C LEU A 34 -14.62 10.85 1.73
N ALA A 35 -13.47 10.61 2.36
CA ALA A 35 -12.17 11.04 1.85
C ALA A 35 -11.89 10.40 0.47
N ALA A 36 -12.08 9.08 0.35
CA ALA A 36 -11.91 8.34 -0.90
C ALA A 36 -12.86 8.80 -2.02
N LYS A 37 -14.09 9.21 -1.70
CA LYS A 37 -15.03 9.78 -2.68
C LYS A 37 -14.64 11.18 -3.15
N SER A 38 -14.02 11.97 -2.27
CA SER A 38 -13.58 13.31 -2.60
C SER A 38 -12.35 13.32 -3.50
N ASP A 39 -11.53 12.27 -3.43
CA ASP A 39 -10.28 12.15 -4.18
C ASP A 39 -10.51 11.44 -5.53
N PRO A 40 -10.31 12.11 -6.68
CA PRO A 40 -10.55 11.51 -8.00
C PRO A 40 -9.72 10.26 -8.29
N ASP A 41 -8.54 10.13 -7.70
CA ASP A 41 -7.63 9.00 -7.95
C ASP A 41 -7.84 7.80 -6.99
N ALA A 42 -8.66 7.99 -5.94
CA ALA A 42 -8.89 7.01 -4.88
C ALA A 42 -10.36 6.56 -4.76
N GLN A 43 -11.12 6.66 -5.86
CA GLN A 43 -12.54 6.28 -5.86
C GLN A 43 -12.78 4.82 -5.44
N LEU A 44 -13.75 4.63 -4.55
CA LEU A 44 -14.15 3.30 -4.09
C LEU A 44 -14.85 2.50 -5.20
N LEU A 45 -14.49 1.22 -5.30
CA LEU A 45 -15.16 0.28 -6.19
C LEU A 45 -16.55 -0.11 -5.66
N THR A 46 -17.48 -0.34 -6.58
CA THR A 46 -18.80 -0.86 -6.24
C THR A 46 -18.75 -2.33 -5.86
N LEU A 47 -19.73 -2.81 -5.07
CA LEU A 47 -19.86 -4.23 -4.73
C LEU A 47 -19.90 -5.14 -5.97
N LYS A 48 -20.52 -4.68 -7.07
CA LYS A 48 -20.58 -5.43 -8.33
C LYS A 48 -19.19 -5.61 -8.95
N GLN A 49 -18.36 -4.56 -8.93
CA GLN A 49 -16.99 -4.63 -9.42
C GLN A 49 -16.13 -5.51 -8.51
N LEU A 50 -16.25 -5.35 -7.18
CA LEU A 50 -15.49 -6.15 -6.21
C LEU A 50 -15.75 -7.67 -6.36
N ARG A 51 -16.98 -8.07 -6.70
CA ARG A 51 -17.33 -9.50 -6.92
C ARG A 51 -16.66 -10.13 -8.15
N GLN A 52 -16.13 -9.32 -9.06
CA GLN A 52 -15.43 -9.82 -10.26
C GLN A 52 -13.98 -10.23 -9.96
N PHE A 53 -13.42 -9.80 -8.84
CA PHE A 53 -12.05 -10.12 -8.46
C PHE A 53 -11.93 -11.59 -8.04
N LYS A 54 -10.93 -12.28 -8.58
CA LYS A 54 -10.55 -13.64 -8.20
C LYS A 54 -9.31 -13.59 -7.33
N ARG A 55 -9.27 -14.38 -6.25
CA ARG A 55 -8.06 -14.54 -5.43
C ARG A 55 -6.93 -15.14 -6.27
N ILE A 56 -5.77 -14.50 -6.25
CA ILE A 56 -4.54 -15.03 -6.84
C ILE A 56 -4.03 -16.21 -6.00
N HIS A 57 -4.22 -16.14 -4.67
CA HIS A 57 -3.91 -17.22 -3.73
C HIS A 57 -5.21 -17.81 -3.16
N PRO A 58 -5.73 -18.89 -3.75
CA PRO A 58 -6.90 -19.57 -3.21
C PRO A 58 -6.57 -20.21 -1.86
N PRO A 59 -7.51 -20.21 -0.89
CA PRO A 59 -7.30 -20.88 0.39
C PRO A 59 -7.07 -22.38 0.12
N GLY A 60 -5.91 -22.90 0.52
CA GLY A 60 -5.50 -24.29 0.28
C GLY A 60 -4.15 -24.46 -0.43
N ARG A 61 -3.52 -23.39 -0.91
CA ARG A 61 -2.13 -23.41 -1.42
C ARG A 61 -1.19 -23.04 -0.26
N SER A 62 -0.40 -23.98 0.24
CA SER A 62 0.64 -23.65 1.23
C SER A 62 1.74 -22.84 0.55
N ASP A 63 2.29 -21.86 1.26
CA ASP A 63 3.33 -20.93 0.75
C ASP A 63 4.64 -21.63 0.31
N ASN A 64 4.75 -22.96 0.50
CA ASN A 64 5.86 -23.78 0.03
C ASN A 64 5.75 -24.23 -1.45
N ASP A 65 4.67 -23.90 -2.17
CA ASP A 65 4.47 -24.25 -3.59
C ASP A 65 5.01 -23.17 -4.57
N VAL A 66 6.17 -22.57 -4.28
CA VAL A 66 6.81 -21.58 -5.18
C VAL A 66 7.84 -22.22 -6.12
N SER A 67 8.17 -23.51 -5.95
CA SER A 67 9.18 -24.20 -6.77
C SER A 67 8.73 -24.60 -8.19
N SER A 68 7.47 -24.40 -8.58
CA SER A 68 6.93 -24.92 -9.84
C SER A 68 6.89 -23.92 -11.02
N GLN A 69 7.28 -22.66 -10.84
CA GLN A 69 7.21 -21.65 -11.93
C GLN A 69 8.53 -21.29 -12.64
N VAL A 70 9.65 -21.98 -12.38
CA VAL A 70 10.88 -21.83 -13.18
C VAL A 70 11.13 -23.05 -14.08
N LYS A 71 10.12 -23.51 -14.84
CA LYS A 71 10.35 -24.39 -16.01
C LYS A 71 9.23 -24.25 -17.05
N LYS A 72 9.32 -23.21 -17.88
CA LYS A 72 8.99 -23.21 -19.32
C LYS A 72 8.91 -21.78 -19.82
N SER A 73 9.89 -21.34 -20.59
CA SER A 73 9.71 -21.22 -22.04
C SER A 73 10.92 -20.56 -22.70
N ARG A 74 11.54 -21.35 -23.59
CA ARG A 74 12.50 -21.01 -24.67
C ARG A 74 13.91 -20.59 -24.27
#